data_AF-A0A1D9LDT5-F1
#
_entry.id   AF-A0A1D9LDT5-F1
#
_cell.length_a   1.000
_cell.length_b   1.000
_cell.length_c   1.000
_cell.angle_alpha   90.00
_cell.angle_beta   90.00
_cell.angle_gamma   90.00
#
_symmetry.space_group_name_H-M   'P 1'
#
loop_
_entity.id
_entity.type
_entity.pdbx_description
1 polymer ?
#
loop_
_entity_poly.entity_id
_entity_poly.type
_entity_poly.pdbx_seq_one_letter_code
_entity_poly.pdbx_strand_id
1 'polypeptide(L)'
;MKAVATFGEACGGESTRGLALSLMDAREIHRVLLMMEQRFHVALMARVMSGSLLYLEGSFKELTSFVAHYGQEGDLNALRFGSEGIAYWVRYWLTGMGSFREFGREFGIDGQTAATFYREHIEVLLEGWLAAGRGAVEPILLRQMEDDALNMA
;
A
#
# COMPACT_ATOMS: atom_id res chain seq x y z
N MET A 1 -13.49 -9.99 28.90
CA MET A 1 -12.43 -10.36 27.93
C MET A 1 -13.01 -10.20 26.53
N LYS A 2 -12.54 -9.21 25.76
CA LYS A 2 -12.97 -8.97 24.37
C LYS A 2 -12.00 -9.70 23.45
N ALA A 3 -12.53 -10.47 22.51
CA ALA A 3 -11.77 -11.30 21.59
C ALA A 3 -10.85 -10.44 20.70
N VAL A 4 -9.61 -10.92 20.55
CA VAL A 4 -8.61 -10.43 19.62
C VAL A 4 -9.04 -10.85 18.22
N ALA A 5 -9.26 -9.90 17.32
CA ALA A 5 -9.47 -10.18 15.91
C ALA A 5 -8.20 -10.81 15.34
N THR A 6 -8.28 -12.09 15.01
CA THR A 6 -7.29 -12.82 14.24
C THR A 6 -7.21 -12.24 12.84
N PHE A 7 -5.99 -12.05 12.34
CA PHE A 7 -5.70 -11.72 10.94
C PHE A 7 -6.51 -12.64 10.02
N GLY A 8 -7.40 -12.07 9.20
CA GLY A 8 -8.05 -12.80 8.12
C GLY A 8 -9.58 -12.90 8.11
N GLU A 9 -10.34 -12.04 8.80
CA GLU A 9 -11.76 -11.88 8.46
C GLU A 9 -11.90 -11.06 7.17
N ALA A 10 -11.84 -11.76 6.04
CA ALA A 10 -12.40 -11.26 4.79
C ALA A 10 -13.90 -11.04 5.01
N CYS A 11 -14.33 -9.78 5.09
CA CYS A 11 -15.74 -9.41 5.13
C CYS A 11 -16.47 -10.08 3.96
N GLY A 12 -17.39 -10.99 4.31
CA GLY A 12 -18.11 -11.87 3.40
C GLY A 12 -18.77 -11.13 2.25
N GLY A 13 -18.34 -11.49 1.05
CA GLY A 13 -18.84 -11.00 -0.23
C GLY A 13 -17.86 -11.29 -1.35
N GLU A 14 -17.14 -12.42 -1.32
CA GLU A 14 -16.25 -12.77 -2.42
C GLU A 14 -17.10 -13.13 -3.64
N SER A 15 -17.07 -12.25 -4.65
CA SER A 15 -17.59 -12.60 -5.97
C SER A 15 -16.88 -13.85 -6.48
N THR A 16 -17.46 -14.57 -7.44
CA THR A 16 -16.87 -15.77 -8.06
C THR A 16 -15.42 -15.54 -8.56
N ARG A 17 -15.03 -14.28 -8.82
CA ARG A 17 -13.63 -13.87 -9.14
C ARG A 17 -12.67 -13.91 -7.95
N GLY A 18 -13.13 -13.61 -6.73
CA GLY A 18 -12.31 -13.70 -5.52
C GLY A 18 -11.88 -15.14 -5.22
N LEU A 19 -12.80 -16.09 -5.46
CA LEU A 19 -12.53 -17.52 -5.33
C LEU A 19 -11.50 -18.02 -6.37
N ALA A 20 -11.52 -17.48 -7.59
CA ALA A 20 -10.55 -17.85 -8.63
C ALA A 20 -9.13 -17.35 -8.31
N LEU A 21 -9.00 -16.16 -7.71
CA LEU A 21 -7.71 -15.63 -7.23
C LEU A 21 -7.18 -16.39 -6.01
N SER A 22 -8.08 -16.92 -5.17
CA SER A 22 -7.75 -17.76 -4.00
C SER A 22 -7.15 -19.12 -4.40
N LEU A 23 -7.38 -19.56 -5.64
CA LEU A 23 -6.92 -20.86 -6.17
C LEU A 23 -5.64 -20.77 -7.02
N MET A 24 -5.08 -19.58 -7.25
CA MET A 24 -3.85 -19.43 -8.03
C MET A 24 -2.64 -20.00 -7.29
N ASP A 25 -1.78 -20.72 -8.02
CA ASP A 25 -0.49 -21.17 -7.49
C ASP A 25 0.38 -19.94 -7.19
N ALA A 26 1.14 -19.98 -6.10
CA ALA A 26 2.14 -18.98 -5.76
C ALA A 26 3.11 -18.69 -6.94
N ARG A 27 3.35 -19.68 -7.81
CA ARG A 27 4.13 -19.50 -9.04
C ARG A 27 3.47 -18.58 -10.06
N GLU A 28 2.15 -18.67 -10.21
CA GLU A 28 1.39 -17.82 -11.14
C GLU A 28 1.35 -16.38 -10.65
N ILE A 29 1.09 -16.20 -9.35
CA ILE A 29 1.16 -14.89 -8.68
C ILE A 29 2.57 -14.30 -8.86
N HIS A 30 3.62 -15.10 -8.66
CA HIS A 30 4.99 -14.64 -8.85
C HIS A 30 5.27 -14.22 -10.29
N ARG A 31 4.78 -14.96 -11.29
CA ARG A 31 4.97 -14.65 -12.71
C ARG A 31 4.28 -13.34 -13.10
N VAL A 32 3.08 -13.12 -12.59
CA VAL A 32 2.31 -11.89 -12.79
C VAL A 32 3.05 -10.68 -12.20
N LEU A 33 3.60 -10.83 -11.00
CA LEU A 33 4.40 -9.79 -10.36
C LEU A 33 5.67 -9.45 -11.16
N LEU A 34 6.30 -10.44 -11.82
CA LEU A 34 7.47 -10.22 -12.70
C LEU A 34 7.14 -9.43 -13.97
N MET A 35 5.90 -9.49 -14.45
CA MET A 35 5.48 -8.76 -15.67
C MET A 35 5.00 -7.34 -15.37
N MET A 36 4.87 -6.98 -14.09
CA MET A 36 4.37 -5.67 -13.69
C MET A 36 5.48 -4.63 -13.72
N GLU A 37 5.13 -3.39 -14.04
CA GLU A 37 6.09 -2.28 -13.94
C GLU A 37 6.61 -2.13 -12.50
N GLN A 38 7.92 -1.95 -12.37
CA GLN A 38 8.63 -1.90 -11.08
C GLN A 38 8.00 -0.92 -10.08
N ARG A 39 7.54 0.25 -10.56
CA ARG A 39 6.91 1.28 -9.73
C ARG A 39 5.67 0.76 -8.98
N PHE A 40 4.91 -0.17 -9.54
CA PHE A 40 3.72 -0.70 -8.88
C PHE A 40 4.04 -1.85 -7.93
N HIS A 41 5.18 -2.51 -8.13
CA HIS A 41 5.63 -3.64 -7.33
C HIS A 41 5.95 -3.23 -5.89
N VAL A 42 6.49 -2.02 -5.71
CA VAL A 42 6.86 -1.49 -4.40
C VAL A 42 5.66 -1.29 -3.49
N ALA A 43 4.59 -0.66 -3.97
CA ALA A 43 3.39 -0.43 -3.17
C ALA A 43 2.69 -1.75 -2.78
N LEU A 44 2.60 -2.70 -3.72
CA LEU A 44 2.04 -4.03 -3.44
C LEU A 44 2.89 -4.79 -2.41
N MET A 45 4.20 -4.81 -2.59
CA MET A 45 5.08 -5.54 -1.68
C MET A 45 5.09 -4.95 -0.28
N ALA A 46 5.13 -3.62 -0.18
CA ALA A 46 5.05 -2.95 1.10
C ALA A 46 3.74 -3.25 1.83
N ARG A 47 2.63 -3.39 1.10
CA ARG A 47 1.34 -3.75 1.71
C ARG A 47 1.27 -5.21 2.12
N VAL A 48 1.79 -6.14 1.32
CA VAL A 48 1.88 -7.57 1.68
C VAL A 48 2.72 -7.77 2.94
N MET A 49 3.80 -6.99 3.09
CA MET A 49 4.70 -7.06 4.24
C MET A 49 4.31 -6.09 5.37
N SER A 50 3.13 -5.47 5.30
CA SER A 50 2.64 -4.56 6.33
C SER A 50 2.56 -5.27 7.69
N GLY A 51 3.11 -4.63 8.73
CA GLY A 51 3.21 -5.19 10.08
C GLY A 51 4.61 -5.62 10.54
N SER A 52 5.61 -5.69 9.64
CA SER A 52 7.02 -5.92 10.05
C SER A 52 7.99 -4.98 9.32
N LEU A 53 8.44 -3.92 10.00
CA LEU A 53 9.37 -2.92 9.46
C LEU A 53 10.73 -3.50 9.06
N LEU A 54 11.14 -4.62 9.66
CA LEU A 54 12.43 -5.27 9.36
C LEU A 54 12.55 -5.72 7.91
N TYR A 55 11.42 -5.99 7.23
CA TYR A 55 11.42 -6.42 5.84
C TYR A 55 11.06 -5.30 4.85
N LEU A 56 10.87 -4.07 5.34
CA LEU A 56 10.34 -2.96 4.56
C LEU A 56 11.42 -1.95 4.13
N GLU A 57 12.68 -2.09 4.52
CA GLU A 57 13.71 -1.04 4.36
C GLU A 57 13.82 -0.49 2.92
N GLY A 58 13.83 -1.37 1.91
CA GLY A 58 13.85 -0.97 0.50
C GLY A 58 12.57 -0.26 0.06
N SER A 59 11.41 -0.85 0.33
CA SER A 59 10.11 -0.29 -0.05
C SER A 59 9.77 0.98 0.72
N PHE A 60 10.24 1.11 1.97
CA PHE A 60 10.06 2.27 2.82
C PHE A 60 10.73 3.51 2.23
N LYS A 61 11.98 3.37 1.76
CA LYS A 61 12.70 4.48 1.10
C LYS A 61 12.01 4.93 -0.19
N GLU A 62 11.48 4.00 -0.98
CA GLU A 62 10.72 4.36 -2.17
C GLU A 62 9.38 5.02 -1.84
N LEU A 63 8.63 4.53 -0.86
CA LEU A 63 7.38 5.14 -0.42
C LEU A 63 7.59 6.56 0.11
N THR A 64 8.63 6.78 0.91
CA THR A 64 8.98 8.12 1.39
C THR A 64 9.39 9.05 0.25
N SER A 65 10.14 8.56 -0.73
CA SER A 65 10.51 9.33 -1.93
C SER A 65 9.29 9.67 -2.80
N PHE A 66 8.36 8.74 -2.94
CA PHE A 66 7.10 8.94 -3.65
C PHE A 66 6.24 10.03 -2.99
N VAL A 67 6.04 9.94 -1.67
CA VAL A 67 5.30 10.97 -0.92
C VAL A 67 6.03 12.31 -0.96
N ALA A 68 7.36 12.31 -0.91
CA ALA A 68 8.14 13.54 -1.03
C ALA A 68 7.98 14.20 -2.41
N HIS A 69 7.89 13.42 -3.49
CA HIS A 69 7.75 13.93 -4.85
C HIS A 69 6.32 14.39 -5.16
N TYR A 70 5.33 13.49 -5.00
CA TYR A 70 3.94 13.78 -5.36
C TYR A 70 3.17 14.53 -4.28
N GLY A 71 3.65 14.51 -3.03
CA GLY A 71 3.11 15.34 -1.95
C GLY A 71 3.48 16.81 -2.02
N GLN A 72 4.06 17.27 -3.14
CA GLN A 72 4.26 18.69 -3.44
C GLN A 72 3.27 19.25 -4.47
N GLU A 73 2.42 18.40 -5.08
CA GLU A 73 1.50 18.84 -6.12
C GLU A 73 0.23 19.47 -5.53
N GLY A 74 -0.25 20.56 -6.11
CA GLY A 74 -1.56 21.16 -5.79
C GLY A 74 -1.68 21.75 -4.38
N ASP A 75 -0.82 22.73 -4.03
CA ASP A 75 -0.71 23.39 -2.71
C ASP A 75 -0.39 22.47 -1.51
N LEU A 76 -0.28 21.17 -1.79
CA LEU A 76 0.11 20.15 -0.84
C LEU A 76 1.60 20.32 -0.56
N ASN A 77 1.97 20.59 0.69
CA ASN A 77 3.36 20.75 1.11
C ASN A 77 3.68 19.68 2.15
N ALA A 78 3.81 18.43 1.70
CA ALA A 78 4.17 17.32 2.58
C ALA A 78 5.56 17.49 3.22
N LEU A 79 6.47 18.22 2.56
CA LEU A 79 7.82 18.49 3.05
C LEU A 79 7.87 19.56 4.15
N ARG A 80 6.75 20.21 4.49
CA ARG A 80 6.69 21.17 5.60
C ARG A 80 7.11 20.58 6.94
N PHE A 81 7.06 19.26 7.08
CA PHE A 81 7.50 18.51 8.27
C PHE A 81 8.85 17.81 8.08
N GLY A 82 9.56 18.10 6.99
CA GLY A 82 10.82 17.45 6.63
C GLY A 82 10.67 16.00 6.22
N SER A 83 11.81 15.37 5.92
CA SER A 83 11.89 13.94 5.57
C SER A 83 11.41 13.03 6.70
N GLU A 84 11.68 13.42 7.95
CA GLU A 84 11.26 12.65 9.14
C GLU A 84 9.74 12.61 9.29
N GLY A 85 9.05 13.73 9.00
CA GLY A 85 7.58 13.75 9.02
C GLY A 85 6.97 12.85 7.95
N ILE A 86 7.57 12.79 6.75
CA ILE A 86 7.16 11.87 5.69
C ILE A 86 7.42 10.41 6.11
N ALA A 87 8.60 10.13 6.66
CA ALA A 87 8.95 8.81 7.16
C ALA A 87 7.98 8.34 8.25
N TYR A 88 7.56 9.25 9.14
CA TYR A 88 6.53 8.98 10.14
C TYR A 88 5.21 8.56 9.48
N TRP A 89 4.74 9.30 8.47
CA TRP A 89 3.48 8.98 7.80
C TRP A 89 3.49 7.67 7.05
N VAL A 90 4.59 7.39 6.33
CA VAL A 90 4.76 6.12 5.65
C VAL A 90 4.79 4.96 6.66
N ARG A 91 5.48 5.13 7.79
CA ARG A 91 5.48 4.12 8.87
C ARG A 91 4.09 3.90 9.45
N TYR A 92 3.36 4.98 9.72
CA TYR A 92 2.01 4.92 10.23
C TYR A 92 1.07 4.19 9.26
N TRP A 93 1.17 4.48 7.95
CA TRP A 93 0.41 3.76 6.92
C TRP A 93 0.75 2.26 6.85
N LEU A 94 2.04 1.90 6.94
CA LEU A 94 2.49 0.51 6.83
C LEU A 94 2.20 -0.35 8.07
N THR A 95 2.13 0.25 9.25
CA THR A 95 2.14 -0.51 10.51
C THR A 95 1.02 -0.15 11.48
N GLY A 96 0.37 1.00 11.26
CA GLY A 96 -0.52 1.61 12.25
C GLY A 96 0.20 2.09 13.53
N MET A 97 1.54 2.01 13.59
CA MET A 97 2.30 2.45 14.76
C MET A 97 2.46 3.97 14.77
N GLY A 98 2.22 4.56 15.94
CA GLY A 98 2.24 6.00 16.18
C GLY A 98 0.82 6.55 16.37
N SER A 99 0.73 7.85 16.60
CA SER A 99 -0.56 8.55 16.66
C SER A 99 -0.47 9.97 16.11
N PHE A 100 -1.60 10.54 15.70
CA PHE A 100 -1.64 11.95 15.26
C PHE A 100 -1.29 12.93 16.38
N ARG A 101 -1.54 12.56 17.64
CA ARG A 101 -1.15 13.35 18.82
C ARG A 101 0.36 13.37 19.01
N GLU A 102 1.01 12.22 18.82
CA GLU A 102 2.47 12.09 18.89
C GLU A 102 3.14 12.91 17.79
N PHE A 103 2.69 12.74 16.54
CA PHE A 103 3.15 13.55 15.43
C PHE A 103 2.99 15.05 15.70
N GLY A 104 1.82 15.46 16.19
CA GLY A 104 1.57 16.86 16.51
C GLY A 104 2.54 17.45 17.54
N ARG A 105 2.91 16.65 18.56
CA ARG A 105 3.92 17.06 19.56
C ARG A 105 5.31 17.19 18.95
N GLU A 106 5.68 16.29 18.05
CA GLU A 106 7.02 16.25 17.44
C GLU A 106 7.22 17.36 16.40
N PHE A 107 6.19 17.64 15.59
CA PHE A 107 6.26 18.55 14.46
C PHE A 107 5.52 19.88 14.66
N GLY A 108 5.03 20.15 15.87
CA GLY A 108 4.48 21.45 16.26
C GLY A 108 3.11 21.78 15.67
N ILE A 109 2.24 20.78 15.51
CA ILE A 109 0.86 20.98 15.04
C ILE A 109 -0.15 20.30 15.97
N ASP A 110 -1.41 20.72 15.89
CA ASP A 110 -2.48 20.02 16.57
C ASP A 110 -2.71 18.61 15.98
N GLY A 111 -3.07 17.65 16.84
CA GLY A 111 -3.28 16.26 16.44
C GLY A 111 -4.48 16.07 15.53
N GLN A 112 -5.53 16.88 15.65
CA GLN A 112 -6.66 16.83 14.71
C GLN A 112 -6.24 17.37 13.34
N THR A 113 -5.47 18.45 13.31
CA THR A 113 -4.90 18.99 12.06
C THR A 113 -3.96 17.98 11.39
N ALA A 114 -3.15 17.28 12.18
CA ALA A 114 -2.29 16.19 11.69
C ALA A 114 -3.12 15.03 11.09
N ALA A 115 -4.21 14.64 11.76
CA ALA A 115 -5.11 13.59 11.30
C ALA A 115 -5.81 13.96 9.98
N THR A 116 -6.32 15.18 9.89
CA THR A 116 -6.96 15.70 8.67
C THR A 116 -5.96 15.72 7.52
N PHE A 117 -4.77 16.31 7.74
CA PHE A 117 -3.73 16.37 6.72
C PHE A 117 -3.31 14.97 6.22
N TYR A 118 -3.16 14.01 7.13
CA TYR A 118 -2.83 12.64 6.75
C TYR A 118 -3.92 12.01 5.87
N ARG A 119 -5.18 12.06 6.30
CA ARG A 119 -6.29 11.39 5.59
C ARG A 119 -6.60 12.01 4.23
N GLU A 120 -6.52 13.33 4.13
CA GLU A 120 -6.89 14.04 2.90
C GLU A 120 -5.79 13.98 1.83
N HIS A 121 -4.55 13.71 2.24
CA HIS A 121 -3.41 13.84 1.36
C HIS A 121 -2.51 12.62 1.35
N ILE A 122 -1.89 12.29 2.48
CA ILE A 122 -0.85 11.27 2.52
C ILE A 122 -1.44 9.88 2.30
N GLU A 123 -2.55 9.58 2.96
CA GLU A 123 -3.28 8.33 2.79
C GLU A 123 -3.82 8.20 1.36
N VAL A 124 -4.37 9.27 0.79
CA VAL A 124 -4.87 9.29 -0.60
C VAL A 124 -3.76 8.97 -1.60
N LEU A 125 -2.57 9.55 -1.44
CA LEU A 125 -1.43 9.28 -2.31
C LEU A 125 -0.98 7.81 -2.23
N LEU A 126 -0.83 7.28 -1.02
CA LEU A 126 -0.35 5.92 -0.80
C LEU A 126 -1.38 4.87 -1.22
N GLU A 127 -2.66 5.07 -0.88
CA GLU A 127 -3.76 4.19 -1.31
C GLU A 127 -4.00 4.29 -2.82
N GLY A 128 -3.86 5.49 -3.40
CA GLY A 128 -3.94 5.69 -4.85
C GLY A 128 -2.87 4.91 -5.61
N TRP A 129 -1.63 4.93 -5.10
CA TRP A 129 -0.54 4.15 -5.69
C TRP A 129 -0.75 2.64 -5.53
N LEU A 130 -1.23 2.20 -4.37
CA LEU A 130 -1.59 0.81 -4.12
C LEU A 130 -2.73 0.35 -5.05
N ALA A 131 -3.76 1.18 -5.23
CA ALA A 131 -4.89 0.89 -6.11
C ALA A 131 -4.44 0.81 -7.58
N ALA A 132 -3.58 1.72 -8.03
CA ALA A 132 -2.97 1.66 -9.36
C ALA A 132 -2.17 0.37 -9.54
N GLY A 133 -1.42 -0.06 -8.53
CA GLY A 133 -0.69 -1.32 -8.59
C GLY A 133 -1.60 -2.55 -8.66
N ARG A 134 -2.69 -2.58 -7.88
CA ARG A 134 -3.72 -3.63 -7.98
C ARG A 134 -4.37 -3.66 -9.36
N GLY A 135 -4.68 -2.49 -9.93
CA GLY A 135 -5.24 -2.37 -11.28
C GLY A 135 -4.27 -2.81 -12.38
N ALA A 136 -2.95 -2.62 -12.18
CA ALA A 136 -1.94 -3.08 -13.13
C ALA A 136 -1.79 -4.61 -13.16
N VAL A 137 -2.14 -5.30 -12.07
CA VAL A 137 -2.10 -6.77 -11.97
C VAL A 137 -3.22 -7.43 -12.78
N GLU A 138 -4.42 -6.84 -12.81
CA GLU A 138 -5.60 -7.43 -13.47
C GLU A 138 -5.40 -7.76 -14.96
N PRO A 139 -4.90 -6.86 -15.85
CA PRO A 139 -4.71 -7.19 -17.26
C PRO A 139 -3.60 -8.23 -17.50
N ILE A 140 -2.62 -8.30 -16.61
CA ILE A 140 -1.53 -9.29 -16.69
C ILE A 140 -2.08 -10.69 -16.40
N LEU A 141 -2.90 -10.80 -15.35
CA LEU A 141 -3.61 -12.04 -15.01
C LEU A 141 -4.50 -12.53 -16.14
N LEU A 142 -5.31 -11.63 -16.72
CA LEU A 142 -6.22 -11.98 -17.80
C LEU A 142 -5.49 -12.53 -19.02
N ARG A 143 -4.40 -11.89 -19.45
CA ARG A 143 -3.57 -12.38 -20.56
C ARG A 143 -2.97 -13.75 -20.28
N GLN A 144 -2.48 -13.97 -19.06
CA GLN A 144 -1.87 -15.26 -18.72
C GLN A 144 -2.90 -16.40 -18.70
N MET A 145 -4.12 -16.15 -18.20
CA MET A 145 -5.20 -17.13 -18.25
C MET A 145 -5.62 -17.47 -19.69
N GLU A 146 -5.63 -16.48 -20.59
CA GLU A 146 -5.90 -16.69 -22.02
C GLU A 146 -4.79 -17.53 -22.68
N ASP A 147 -3.52 -17.22 -22.40
CA ASP A 147 -2.36 -17.97 -22.93
C ASP A 147 -2.34 -19.43 -22.41
N ASP A 148 -2.63 -19.66 -21.13
CA ASP A 148 -2.65 -20.99 -20.54
C ASP A 148 -3.82 -21.84 -21.08
N ALA A 149 -4.98 -21.22 -21.34
CA ALA A 149 -6.11 -21.89 -21.98
C ALA A 149 -5.81 -22.29 -23.44
N LEU A 150 -5.05 -21.45 -24.17
CA LEU A 150 -4.62 -21.74 -25.54
C LEU A 150 -3.56 -22.85 -25.59
N ASN A 151 -2.68 -22.94 -24.60
CA ASN A 151 -1.63 -23.98 -24.54
C ASN A 151 -2.15 -25.36 -24.11
N MET A 152 -3.37 -25.44 -23.56
CA MET A 152 -4.03 -26.70 -23.16
C MET A 152 -5.03 -27.23 -24.19
N ALA A 153 -5.31 -26.48 -25.27
CA ALA A 153 -6.19 -26.88 -26.37
C ALA A 153 -5.40 -27.51 -27.53
#